data_AF-A0A931QKL9-F1
#
_entry.id   AF-A0A931QKL9-F1
#
_cell.length_a   1.000
_cell.length_b   1.000
_cell.length_c   1.000
_cell.angle_alpha   90.00
_cell.angle_beta   90.00
_cell.angle_gamma   90.00
#
_symmetry.space_group_name_H-M   'P 1'
#
loop_
_entity.id
_entity.type
_entity.pdbx_description
1 polymer ?
#
loop_
_entity_poly.entity_id
_entity_poly.type
_entity_poly.pdbx_seq_one_letter_code
_entity_poly.pdbx_strand_id
1 'polypeptide(L)' 'MKILHILVDGAGKPADRIISVQSKSHQVKVVDLSKKSISYEDLVDEIFSHDKVVTW' A
#
# COMPACT_ATOMS: atom_id res chain seq x y z
N MET A 1 10.05 9.53 -2.27
CA MET A 1 9.22 9.15 -1.11
C MET A 1 8.73 7.74 -1.30
N LYS A 2 8.75 6.94 -0.24
CA LYS A 2 8.20 5.59 -0.17
C LYS A 2 6.77 5.69 0.32
N ILE A 3 5.82 5.20 -0.47
CA ILE A 3 4.39 5.23 -0.14
C ILE A 3 3.87 3.79 -0.06
N LEU A 4 3.30 3.44 1.09
CA LEU A 4 2.62 2.18 1.31
C LEU A 4 1.11 2.36 1.15
N HIS A 5 0.50 1.58 0.26
CA HIS A 5 -0.94 1.45 0.14
C HIS A 5 -1.39 0.14 0.78
N ILE A 6 -2.28 0.22 1.75
CA ILE A 6 -2.91 -0.93 2.40
C ILE A 6 -4.35 -1.02 1.90
N LEU A 7 -4.68 -2.09 1.19
CA LEU A 7 -6.01 -2.39 0.69
C LEU A 7 -6.68 -3.36 1.67
N VAL A 8 -7.73 -2.92 2.36
CA VAL A 8 -8.39 -3.76 3.38
C VAL A 8 -9.23 -4.85 2.73
N ASP A 9 -9.93 -4.53 1.65
CA ASP A 9 -10.83 -5.43 0.92
C ASP A 9 -10.54 -5.47 -0.59
N GLY A 10 -9.25 -5.47 -0.94
CA GLY A 10 -8.79 -5.45 -2.33
C GLY A 10 -8.82 -4.06 -2.98
N ALA A 11 -8.42 -4.03 -4.26
CA ALA A 11 -8.27 -2.77 -4.99
C ALA A 11 -9.58 -2.30 -5.61
N GLY A 12 -10.06 -1.12 -5.20
CA GLY A 12 -11.13 -0.42 -5.88
C GLY A 12 -10.61 0.52 -6.99
N LYS A 13 -11.44 0.79 -8.00
CA LYS A 13 -11.11 1.72 -9.11
C LYS A 13 -10.51 3.08 -8.66
N PRO A 14 -10.97 3.71 -7.56
CA PRO A 14 -10.35 4.95 -7.07
C PRO A 14 -8.93 4.75 -6.56
N ALA A 15 -8.68 3.66 -5.82
CA ALA A 15 -7.36 3.31 -5.29
C ALA A 15 -6.37 3.06 -6.43
N ASP A 16 -6.75 2.26 -7.43
CA ASP A 16 -5.90 1.94 -8.59
C ASP A 16 -5.45 3.19 -9.34
N ARG A 17 -6.37 4.13 -9.56
CA ARG A 17 -6.06 5.38 -10.27
C ARG A 17 -5.07 6.23 -9.49
N ILE A 18 -5.23 6.32 -8.17
CA ILE A 18 -4.33 7.10 -7.32
C ILE A 18 -2.95 6.43 -7.20
N ILE A 19 -2.91 5.11 -7.01
CA ILE A 19 -1.68 4.31 -7.00
C ILE A 19 -0.92 4.51 -8.33
N SER A 20 -1.62 4.43 -9.47
CA SER A 20 -1.05 4.61 -10.80
C SER A 20 -0.47 6.01 -11.04
N VAL A 21 -1.09 7.06 -10.48
CA VAL A 21 -0.53 8.41 -10.55
C VAL A 21 0.69 8.56 -9.65
N GLN A 22 0.63 8.04 -8.42
CA GLN A 22 1.71 8.18 -7.45
C GLN A 22 2.97 7.38 -7.84
N SER A 23 2.81 6.20 -8.45
CA SER A 23 3.92 5.36 -8.89
C SER A 23 4.78 5.98 -9.98
N LYS A 24 4.29 7.02 -10.67
CA LYS A 24 5.07 7.78 -11.66
C LYS A 24 6.19 8.62 -11.05
N SER A 25 6.10 8.95 -9.77
CA SER A 25 7.04 9.88 -9.11
C SER A 25 7.55 9.39 -7.76
N HIS A 26 7.01 8.28 -7.25
CA HIS A 26 7.30 7.74 -5.94
C HIS A 26 7.50 6.23 -5.98
N GLN A 27 8.24 5.71 -5.01
CA GLN A 27 8.34 4.27 -4.80
C GLN A 27 7.07 3.83 -4.07
N VAL A 28 6.19 3.12 -4.78
CA VAL A 28 4.89 2.69 -4.25
C VAL A 28 4.92 1.19 -3.99
N LYS A 29 4.51 0.79 -2.78
CA LYS A 29 4.20 -0.59 -2.43
C LYS A 29 2.72 -0.73 -2.12
N VAL A 30 2.14 -1.84 -2.56
CA VAL A 30 0.73 -2.16 -2.33
C VAL A 30 0.66 -3.47 -1.56
N VAL A 31 -0.04 -3.47 -0.43
CA VAL A 31 -0.33 -4.64 0.39
C VAL A 31 -1.84 -4.82 0.38
N ASP A 32 -2.29 -6.03 0.06
CA ASP A 32 -3.70 -6.39 -0.01
C ASP A 32 -4.02 -7.39 1.09
N LEU A 33 -4.71 -6.92 2.13
CA LEU A 33 -5.03 -7.71 3.31
C LEU A 33 -6.10 -8.79 3.03
N SER A 34 -6.93 -8.60 2.00
CA SER A 34 -7.90 -9.60 1.57
C SER A 34 -7.22 -10.91 1.13
N LYS A 35 -5.98 -10.81 0.63
CA LYS A 35 -5.18 -11.94 0.15
C LYS A 35 -4.40 -12.64 1.26
N LYS A 36 -4.38 -12.09 2.49
CA LYS A 36 -3.64 -12.62 3.65
C LYS A 36 -2.19 -13.00 3.34
N SER A 37 -1.55 -12.25 2.43
CA SER A 37 -0.22 -12.58 1.89
C SER A 37 0.94 -12.03 2.72
N ILE A 38 0.65 -11.36 3.84
CA ILE A 38 1.64 -10.71 4.71
C ILE A 38 1.33 -11.05 6.16
N SER A 39 2.37 -11.27 6.96
CA SER A 39 2.23 -11.39 8.42
C SER A 39 1.95 -10.02 9.05
N TYR A 40 1.52 -10.00 10.30
CA TYR A 40 1.31 -8.74 11.00
C TYR A 40 2.65 -8.04 11.27
N GLU A 41 3.66 -8.82 11.63
CA GLU A 41 5.02 -8.37 11.90
C GLU A 41 5.64 -7.71 10.66
N ASP A 42 5.56 -8.38 9.50
CA ASP A 42 6.04 -7.81 8.24
C ASP A 42 5.26 -6.54 7.87
N LEU A 43 3.94 -6.50 8.11
CA LEU A 43 3.14 -5.30 7.86
C LEU A 43 3.59 -4.11 8.71
N VAL A 44 3.92 -4.35 9.99
CA VAL A 44 4.46 -3.33 10.88
C VAL A 44 5.80 -2.81 10.35
N ASP A 45 6.70 -3.70 9.94
CA ASP A 45 7.98 -3.32 9.35
C ASP A 45 7.81 -2.50 8.05
N GLU A 46 6.84 -2.86 7.23
CA GLU A 46 6.47 -2.08 6.04
C GLU A 46 5.97 -0.68 6.44
N ILE A 47 5.10 -0.56 7.44
CA ILE A 47 4.58 0.74 7.90
C ILE A 47 5.73 1.66 8.33
N PHE A 48 6.69 1.15 9.10
CA PHE A 48 7.81 1.96 9.59
C PHE A 48 8.90 2.25 8.54
N SER A 49 8.97 1.46 7.47
CA SER A 49 9.96 1.66 6.39
C SER A 49 9.50 2.62 5.29
N HIS A 50 8.27 3.12 5.37
CA HIS A 50 7.68 4.04 4.40
C HIS A 50 7.48 5.44 4.99
N ASP A 51 7.62 6.46 4.13
CA ASP A 51 7.45 7.85 4.52
C ASP A 51 5.96 8.22 4.66
N LYS A 52 5.09 7.49 3.96
CA LYS A 52 3.63 7.73 3.96
C LYS A 52 2.87 6.41 3.84
N VAL A 53 1.82 6.26 4.63
CA VAL A 53 0.89 5.12 4.58
C VAL A 53 -0.50 5.62 4.23
N VAL A 54 -1.18 4.94 3.31
CA VAL A 54 -2.55 5.23 2.86
C VAL A 54 -3.38 3.97 2.92
N THR A 55 -4.52 4.01 3.60
CA THR A 55 -5.44 2.87 3.73
C THR A 55 -6.65 3.07 2.83
N TRP A 56 -7.14 1.98 2.23
CA TRP A 56 -8.31 1.95 1.34
C TRP A 56 -9.33 0.92 1.82
#